data_AF-T1CF17-F1
#
_entry.id   AF-T1CF17-F1
#
_cell.length_a   1.000
_cell.length_b   1.000
_cell.length_c   1.000
_cell.angle_alpha   90.00
_cell.angle_beta   90.00
_cell.angle_gamma   90.00
#
_symmetry.space_group_name_H-M   'P 1'
#
loop_
_entity.id
_entity.type
_entity.pdbx_description
1 polymer ?
#
loop_
_entity_poly.entity_id
_entity_poly.type
_entity_poly.pdbx_seq_one_letter_code
_entity_poly.pdbx_strand_id
1 'polypeptide(L)'
;AGVPALFVVPTLALAAAYVAAITAAGGNATRYIARQSPDAVADDAALLPWLCHKLEAVRQAGEANHRPGQSLCRECPHGRKSEYECGVPEREQRALKWFKVHGIDPWDYAPCHFLYDGLPSVKSAEILVAPAAAFSEALAFHNGVDEHGRFQRTQRLVIVDEAISPGKLVRAGLGNVEAWLTRLAAIQKRAHEEIARWHGLPSAAGEIA
;
A
#
# COMPACT_ATOMS: atom_id res chain seq x y z
N ALA A 1 2.37 -15.61 -20.93
CA ALA A 1 2.27 -14.38 -20.13
C ALA A 1 3.67 -13.80 -19.94
N GLY A 2 3.83 -12.48 -20.00
CA GLY A 2 5.13 -11.83 -19.77
C GLY A 2 5.52 -11.89 -18.29
N VAL A 3 6.81 -11.67 -18.00
CA VAL A 3 7.26 -11.44 -16.62
C VAL A 3 6.81 -10.04 -16.21
N PRO A 4 6.05 -9.87 -15.10
CA PRO A 4 5.62 -8.55 -14.67
C PRO A 4 6.84 -7.68 -14.33
N ALA A 5 6.79 -6.41 -14.70
CA ALA A 5 7.93 -5.51 -14.62
C ALA A 5 7.63 -4.26 -13.80
N LEU A 6 8.66 -3.71 -13.17
CA LEU A 6 8.68 -2.39 -12.55
C LEU A 6 9.84 -1.59 -13.14
N PHE A 7 9.52 -0.53 -13.87
CA PHE A 7 10.50 0.46 -14.32
C PHE A 7 10.59 1.56 -13.28
N VAL A 8 11.78 1.72 -12.70
CA VAL A 8 12.10 2.81 -11.76
C VAL A 8 12.87 3.87 -12.52
N VAL A 9 12.26 5.03 -12.69
CA VAL A 9 12.79 6.15 -13.48
C VAL A 9 13.07 7.37 -12.59
N PRO A 10 13.88 8.35 -12.98
CA PRO A 10 14.22 9.47 -12.10
C PRO A 10 13.06 10.45 -11.86
N THR A 11 12.18 10.65 -12.86
CA THR A 11 11.17 11.71 -12.82
C THR A 11 9.77 11.23 -13.22
N LEU A 12 8.74 11.97 -12.79
CA LEU A 12 7.35 11.75 -13.22
C LEU A 12 7.15 11.97 -14.72
N ALA A 13 7.88 12.93 -15.30
CA ALA A 13 7.83 13.20 -16.74
C ALA A 13 8.38 12.01 -17.54
N LEU A 14 9.51 11.44 -17.11
CA LEU A 14 10.06 10.23 -17.73
C LEU A 14 9.13 9.03 -17.53
N ALA A 15 8.49 8.91 -16.37
CA ALA A 15 7.50 7.86 -16.12
C ALA A 15 6.33 7.94 -17.12
N ALA A 16 5.84 9.15 -17.41
CA ALA A 16 4.80 9.37 -18.40
C ALA A 16 5.28 9.03 -19.83
N ALA A 17 6.51 9.40 -20.18
CA ALA A 17 7.10 9.07 -21.48
C ALA A 17 7.25 7.55 -21.70
N TYR A 18 7.69 6.82 -20.68
CA TYR A 18 7.77 5.36 -20.72
C TYR A 18 6.42 4.71 -20.93
N VAL A 19 5.39 5.14 -20.18
CA VAL A 19 4.03 4.61 -20.35
C VAL A 19 3.52 4.88 -21.76
N ALA A 20 3.68 6.11 -22.26
CA ALA A 20 3.28 6.46 -23.62
C ALA A 20 4.00 5.62 -24.68
N ALA A 21 5.31 5.40 -24.53
CA ALA A 21 6.10 4.60 -25.46
C ALA A 21 5.68 3.11 -25.46
N ILE A 22 5.45 2.53 -24.27
CA ILE A 22 5.01 1.14 -24.15
C ILE A 22 3.61 0.97 -24.74
N THR A 23 2.69 1.91 -24.48
CA THR A 23 1.35 1.90 -25.07
C THR A 23 1.39 2.05 -26.58
N ALA A 24 2.25 2.93 -27.13
CA ALA A 24 2.43 3.08 -28.57
C ALA A 24 2.98 1.80 -29.24
N ALA A 25 3.77 1.01 -28.52
CA ALA A 25 4.24 -0.30 -28.97
C ALA A 25 3.22 -1.44 -28.80
N GLY A 26 1.99 -1.15 -28.34
CA GLY A 26 0.93 -2.13 -28.13
C GLY A 26 0.96 -2.84 -26.76
N GLY A 27 1.84 -2.40 -25.85
CA GLY A 27 1.89 -2.90 -24.48
C GLY A 27 0.90 -2.19 -23.55
N ASN A 28 0.68 -2.77 -22.36
CA ASN A 28 -0.11 -2.15 -21.30
C ASN A 28 0.79 -1.79 -20.11
N ALA A 29 0.93 -0.49 -19.83
CA ALA A 29 1.73 0.02 -18.72
C ALA A 29 0.93 1.02 -17.88
N THR A 30 1.10 0.92 -16.57
CA THR A 30 0.47 1.82 -15.61
C THR A 30 1.52 2.74 -15.02
N ARG A 31 1.23 4.04 -15.00
CA ARG A 31 2.04 5.02 -14.25
C ARG A 31 1.70 4.95 -12.77
N TYR A 32 2.71 4.97 -11.91
CA TYR A 32 2.50 5.21 -10.50
C TYR A 32 1.93 6.61 -10.27
N ILE A 33 0.79 6.70 -9.58
CA ILE A 33 0.19 7.95 -9.14
C ILE A 33 0.20 7.95 -7.61
N ALA A 34 0.81 9.00 -7.03
CA ALA A 34 0.82 9.21 -5.59
C ALA A 34 -0.59 9.58 -5.10
N ARG A 35 -0.78 9.60 -3.77
CA ARG A 35 -2.01 10.11 -3.17
C ARG A 35 -2.31 11.54 -3.64
N GLN A 36 -3.57 11.81 -3.94
CA GLN A 36 -4.07 13.11 -4.43
C GLN A 36 -4.93 13.79 -3.37
N SER A 37 -4.89 15.12 -3.32
CA SER A 37 -5.74 15.92 -2.44
C SER A 37 -7.17 16.01 -2.99
N PRO A 38 -8.16 16.39 -2.15
CA PRO A 38 -9.50 16.71 -2.64
C PRO A 38 -9.50 17.78 -3.75
N ASP A 39 -8.68 18.82 -3.60
CA ASP A 39 -8.57 19.90 -4.60
C ASP A 39 -8.06 19.37 -5.94
N ALA A 40 -7.04 18.52 -5.95
CA ALA A 40 -6.52 17.91 -7.18
C ALA A 40 -7.56 17.02 -7.87
N VAL A 41 -8.42 16.34 -7.11
CA VAL A 41 -9.52 15.53 -7.65
C VAL A 41 -10.69 16.39 -8.15
N ALA A 42 -10.90 17.57 -7.55
CA ALA A 42 -11.87 18.54 -8.06
C ALA A 42 -11.43 19.11 -9.42
N ASP A 43 -10.12 19.29 -9.62
CA ASP A 43 -9.54 19.73 -10.89
C ASP A 43 -9.52 18.62 -11.95
N ASP A 44 -9.26 17.36 -11.55
CA ASP A 44 -9.25 16.19 -12.43
C ASP A 44 -9.93 14.99 -11.77
N ALA A 45 -11.17 14.72 -12.19
CA ALA A 45 -11.98 13.61 -11.67
C ALA A 45 -11.35 12.23 -11.92
N ALA A 46 -10.46 12.08 -12.92
CA ALA A 46 -9.76 10.82 -13.16
C ALA A 46 -8.85 10.45 -11.98
N LEU A 47 -8.46 11.41 -11.14
CA LEU A 47 -7.63 11.21 -9.97
C LEU A 47 -8.37 10.62 -8.75
N LEU A 48 -9.70 10.46 -8.83
CA LEU A 48 -10.53 9.96 -7.75
C LEU A 48 -10.00 8.68 -7.09
N PRO A 49 -9.51 7.65 -7.81
CA PRO A 49 -8.98 6.42 -7.20
C PRO A 49 -7.80 6.65 -6.26
N TRP A 50 -7.10 7.77 -6.39
CA TRP A 50 -5.93 8.13 -5.56
C TRP A 50 -6.25 9.16 -4.47
N LEU A 51 -7.52 9.53 -4.29
CA LEU A 51 -7.98 10.51 -3.30
C LEU A 51 -7.56 10.15 -1.86
N CYS A 52 -7.04 11.15 -1.14
CA CYS A 52 -6.74 11.07 0.28
C CYS A 52 -7.06 12.38 1.01
N HIS A 53 -8.15 12.40 1.79
CA HIS A 53 -8.54 13.53 2.66
C HIS A 53 -7.55 13.81 3.81
N LYS A 54 -6.64 12.87 4.10
CA LYS A 54 -5.57 13.04 5.11
C LYS A 54 -4.19 13.15 4.46
N LEU A 55 -4.10 13.60 3.20
CA LEU A 55 -2.85 13.69 2.47
C LEU A 55 -1.75 14.41 3.26
N GLU A 56 -2.07 15.55 3.87
CA GLU A 56 -1.07 16.33 4.62
C GLU A 56 -0.56 15.58 5.86
N ALA A 57 -1.46 14.98 6.64
CA ALA A 57 -1.08 14.15 7.78
C ALA A 57 -0.25 12.93 7.36
N VAL A 58 -0.58 12.34 6.20
CA VAL A 58 0.18 11.22 5.59
C VAL A 58 1.57 11.70 5.16
N ARG A 59 1.69 12.89 4.57
CA ARG A 59 2.95 13.50 4.16
C ARG A 59 3.84 13.76 5.37
N GLN A 60 3.32 14.42 6.40
CA GLN A 60 4.03 14.67 7.66
C GLN A 60 4.47 13.36 8.34
N ALA A 61 3.60 12.36 8.40
CA ALA A 61 3.95 11.05 8.94
C ALA A 61 5.04 10.36 8.09
N GLY A 62 5.02 10.54 6.78
CA GLY A 62 6.04 10.07 5.85
C GLY A 62 7.37 10.79 6.01
N GLU A 63 7.37 12.11 6.25
CA GLU A 63 8.59 12.88 6.54
C GLU A 63 9.19 12.47 7.89
N ALA A 64 8.37 12.25 8.92
CA ALA A 64 8.83 11.88 10.25
C ALA A 64 9.30 10.42 10.36
N ASN A 65 8.57 9.48 9.74
CA ASN A 65 8.79 8.03 9.89
C ASN A 65 9.30 7.35 8.61
N HIS A 66 9.60 8.12 7.57
CA HIS A 66 10.11 7.69 6.25
C HIS A 66 9.19 6.74 5.46
N ARG A 67 8.04 6.34 6.03
CA ARG A 67 6.94 5.67 5.34
C ARG A 67 5.65 5.86 6.14
N PRO A 68 4.59 6.42 5.55
CA PRO A 68 3.29 6.40 6.19
C PRO A 68 2.84 4.93 6.27
N GLY A 69 2.75 4.39 7.49
CA GLY A 69 2.35 3.01 7.71
C GLY A 69 0.95 2.76 7.15
N GLN A 70 0.71 1.58 6.58
CA GLN A 70 -0.64 1.16 6.19
C GLN A 70 -1.63 1.21 7.38
N SER A 71 -1.11 1.14 8.61
CA SER A 71 -1.86 1.35 9.84
C SER A 71 -2.54 2.71 9.92
N LEU A 72 -1.96 3.77 9.33
CA LEU A 72 -2.55 5.10 9.36
C LEU A 72 -3.88 5.14 8.59
N CYS A 73 -3.99 4.41 7.48
CA CYS A 73 -5.25 4.29 6.77
C CYS A 73 -6.26 3.39 7.50
N ARG A 74 -5.79 2.38 8.27
CA ARG A 74 -6.66 1.47 9.04
C ARG A 74 -7.27 2.16 10.26
N GLU A 75 -6.63 3.18 10.80
CA GLU A 75 -7.19 3.99 11.89
C GLU A 75 -7.78 5.32 11.41
N CYS A 76 -7.85 5.54 10.09
CA CYS A 76 -8.38 6.77 9.51
C CYS A 76 -9.89 6.63 9.28
N PRO A 77 -10.74 7.56 9.78
CA PRO A 77 -12.18 7.49 9.56
C PRO A 77 -12.55 7.57 8.07
N HIS A 78 -11.81 8.32 7.24
CA HIS A 78 -12.05 8.34 5.78
C HIS A 78 -11.70 7.00 5.09
N GLY A 79 -10.67 6.29 5.59
CA GLY A 79 -10.35 4.95 5.10
C GLY A 79 -11.46 3.96 5.48
N ARG A 80 -11.96 4.04 6.71
CA ARG A 80 -13.08 3.23 7.19
C ARG A 80 -14.39 3.56 6.48
N LYS A 81 -14.60 4.81 6.08
CA LYS A 81 -15.73 5.21 5.23
C LYS A 81 -15.66 4.52 3.87
N SER A 82 -14.50 4.48 3.21
CA SER A 82 -14.35 3.73 1.96
C SER A 82 -14.59 2.22 2.14
N GLU A 83 -14.15 1.65 3.27
CA GLU A 83 -14.45 0.25 3.62
C GLU A 83 -15.94 -0.01 3.89
N TYR A 84 -16.65 0.98 4.41
CA TYR A 84 -18.11 0.95 4.60
C TYR A 84 -18.89 1.09 3.29
N GLU A 85 -18.32 1.74 2.28
CA GLU A 85 -19.01 2.01 1.00
C GLU A 85 -18.60 1.04 -0.12
N CYS A 86 -17.73 0.07 0.15
CA CYS A 86 -17.17 -0.78 -0.90
C CYS A 86 -18.08 -1.93 -1.37
N GLY A 87 -19.29 -2.07 -0.83
CA GLY A 87 -20.27 -3.09 -1.26
C GLY A 87 -19.93 -4.53 -0.84
N VAL A 88 -19.02 -4.73 0.12
CA VAL A 88 -18.59 -6.06 0.59
C VAL A 88 -19.05 -6.26 2.03
N PRO A 89 -20.05 -7.14 2.30
CA PRO A 89 -20.72 -7.22 3.60
C PRO A 89 -19.76 -7.39 4.80
N GLU A 90 -18.71 -8.20 4.67
CA GLU A 90 -17.76 -8.41 5.78
C GLU A 90 -16.92 -7.16 6.08
N ARG A 91 -16.64 -6.35 5.05
CA ARG A 91 -15.89 -5.10 5.18
C ARG A 91 -16.78 -4.02 5.79
N GLU A 92 -18.02 -3.93 5.34
CA GLU A 92 -19.03 -3.01 5.87
C GLU A 92 -19.27 -3.24 7.36
N GLN A 93 -19.49 -4.49 7.77
CA GLN A 93 -19.67 -4.85 9.18
C GLN A 93 -18.44 -4.50 10.03
N ARG A 94 -17.23 -4.73 9.50
CA ARG A 94 -15.99 -4.37 10.19
C ARG A 94 -15.84 -2.85 10.34
N ALA A 95 -16.19 -2.09 9.31
CA ALA A 95 -16.17 -0.63 9.35
C ALA A 95 -17.20 -0.09 10.36
N LEU A 96 -18.45 -0.57 10.32
CA LEU A 96 -19.51 -0.20 11.26
C LEU A 96 -19.12 -0.49 12.72
N LYS A 97 -18.53 -1.66 12.98
CA LYS A 97 -18.01 -2.01 14.31
C LYS A 97 -16.93 -1.01 14.76
N TRP A 98 -16.03 -0.62 13.86
CA TRP A 98 -14.97 0.34 14.18
C TRP A 98 -15.55 1.72 14.50
N PHE A 99 -16.48 2.25 13.69
CA PHE A 99 -17.16 3.53 13.96
C PHE A 99 -17.88 3.53 15.31
N LYS A 100 -18.62 2.43 15.61
CA LYS A 100 -19.32 2.26 16.89
C LYS A 100 -18.38 2.29 18.09
N VAL A 101 -17.23 1.61 18.02
CA VAL A 101 -16.24 1.57 19.11
C VAL A 101 -15.61 2.94 19.36
N HIS A 102 -15.45 3.76 18.32
CA HIS A 102 -14.82 5.08 18.41
C HIS A 102 -15.82 6.21 18.64
N GLY A 103 -17.13 5.93 18.70
CA GLY A 103 -18.17 6.92 18.98
C GLY A 103 -18.28 8.02 17.91
N ILE A 104 -18.01 7.68 16.66
CA ILE A 104 -18.02 8.62 15.52
C ILE A 104 -19.02 8.17 14.45
N ASP A 105 -19.70 9.13 13.84
CA ASP A 105 -20.67 8.86 12.79
C ASP A 105 -19.97 8.70 11.43
N PRO A 106 -20.18 7.60 10.68
CA PRO A 106 -19.66 7.44 9.32
C PRO A 106 -20.10 8.54 8.34
N TRP A 107 -21.24 9.22 8.58
CA TRP A 107 -21.75 10.28 7.69
C TRP A 107 -20.96 11.58 7.76
N ASP A 108 -20.18 11.78 8.82
CA ASP A 108 -19.34 12.98 9.00
C ASP A 108 -18.08 12.98 8.12
N TYR A 109 -17.81 11.88 7.42
CA TYR A 109 -16.57 11.68 6.68
C TYR A 109 -16.82 11.32 5.21
N ALA A 110 -16.03 11.90 4.32
CA ALA A 110 -15.94 11.48 2.92
C ALA A 110 -14.96 10.30 2.74
N PRO A 111 -15.19 9.38 1.80
CA PRO A 111 -14.33 8.22 1.57
C PRO A 111 -12.95 8.59 0.99
N CYS A 112 -11.90 7.91 1.45
CA CYS A 112 -10.61 7.88 0.76
C CYS A 112 -10.50 6.64 -0.13
N HIS A 113 -10.18 6.81 -1.41
CA HIS A 113 -10.12 5.71 -2.37
C HIS A 113 -8.73 5.08 -2.50
N PHE A 114 -7.66 5.80 -2.12
CA PHE A 114 -6.29 5.34 -2.36
C PHE A 114 -5.98 3.91 -1.88
N LEU A 115 -6.44 3.50 -0.69
CA LEU A 115 -6.11 2.19 -0.15
C LEU A 115 -6.85 1.04 -0.84
N TYR A 116 -8.07 1.30 -1.31
CA TYR A 116 -8.99 0.27 -1.79
C TYR A 116 -9.07 0.23 -3.32
N ASP A 117 -8.74 1.34 -3.99
CA ASP A 117 -8.84 1.49 -5.44
C ASP A 117 -7.47 1.77 -6.06
N GLY A 118 -6.85 2.93 -5.75
CA GLY A 118 -5.61 3.37 -6.40
C GLY A 118 -4.37 2.50 -6.10
N LEU A 119 -4.19 2.04 -4.86
CA LEU A 119 -3.05 1.19 -4.50
C LEU A 119 -3.20 -0.24 -5.06
N PRO A 120 -4.37 -0.89 -4.98
CA PRO A 120 -4.58 -2.18 -5.64
C PRO A 120 -4.34 -2.14 -7.15
N SER A 121 -4.83 -1.12 -7.86
CA SER A 121 -4.64 -1.00 -9.32
C SER A 121 -3.15 -0.90 -9.71
N VAL A 122 -2.36 -0.16 -8.95
CA VAL A 122 -0.90 -0.09 -9.12
C VAL A 122 -0.23 -1.43 -8.86
N LYS A 123 -0.66 -2.17 -7.82
CA LYS A 123 -0.07 -3.46 -7.46
C LYS A 123 -0.40 -4.57 -8.46
N SER A 124 -1.55 -4.51 -9.12
CA SER A 124 -1.99 -5.51 -10.10
C SER A 124 -1.57 -5.19 -11.54
N ALA A 125 -1.05 -3.99 -11.82
CA ALA A 125 -0.56 -3.63 -13.15
C ALA A 125 0.57 -4.56 -13.62
N GLU A 126 0.51 -5.13 -14.82
CA GLU A 126 1.57 -6.05 -15.30
C GLU A 126 2.90 -5.32 -15.49
N ILE A 127 2.87 -4.14 -16.12
CA ILE A 127 4.01 -3.22 -16.21
C ILE A 127 3.68 -1.97 -15.39
N LEU A 128 4.51 -1.70 -14.38
CA LEU A 128 4.41 -0.50 -13.56
C LEU A 128 5.62 0.40 -13.84
N VAL A 129 5.36 1.70 -14.05
CA VAL A 129 6.42 2.70 -14.19
C VAL A 129 6.31 3.70 -13.04
N ALA A 130 7.34 3.80 -12.21
CA ALA A 130 7.33 4.64 -11.01
C ALA A 130 8.58 5.52 -10.92
N PRO A 131 8.48 6.76 -10.41
CA PRO A 131 9.67 7.53 -10.11
C PRO A 131 10.45 6.90 -8.95
N ALA A 132 11.76 7.09 -8.91
CA ALA A 132 12.65 6.55 -7.87
C ALA A 132 12.20 6.96 -6.46
N ALA A 133 11.70 8.18 -6.30
CA ALA A 133 11.16 8.67 -5.03
C ALA A 133 9.91 7.90 -4.53
N ALA A 134 9.19 7.20 -5.42
CA ALA A 134 8.04 6.39 -5.07
C ALA A 134 8.40 4.91 -4.85
N PHE A 135 9.64 4.51 -5.10
CA PHE A 135 10.05 3.12 -4.96
C PHE A 135 9.83 2.63 -3.53
N SER A 136 9.18 1.48 -3.41
CA SER A 136 9.12 0.74 -2.16
C SER A 136 9.14 -0.74 -2.50
N GLU A 137 9.65 -1.57 -1.59
CA GLU A 137 9.66 -3.03 -1.76
C GLU A 137 8.27 -3.59 -2.10
N ALA A 138 7.19 -2.95 -1.64
CA ALA A 138 5.83 -3.38 -1.95
C ALA A 138 5.46 -3.24 -3.43
N LEU A 139 6.11 -2.32 -4.16
CA LEU A 139 5.92 -2.17 -5.61
C LEU A 139 6.73 -3.18 -6.41
N ALA A 140 7.78 -3.78 -5.82
CA ALA A 140 8.57 -4.85 -6.45
C ALA A 140 7.79 -6.19 -6.53
N PHE A 141 6.58 -6.24 -6.00
CA PHE A 141 5.68 -7.38 -6.13
C PHE A 141 4.47 -7.02 -6.99
N HIS A 142 4.08 -7.97 -7.84
CA HIS A 142 2.82 -7.95 -8.57
C HIS A 142 1.79 -8.77 -7.79
N ASN A 143 0.58 -8.25 -7.69
CA ASN A 143 -0.56 -8.92 -7.10
C ASN A 143 -1.54 -9.30 -8.21
N GLY A 144 -1.58 -10.58 -8.55
CA GLY A 144 -2.45 -11.13 -9.59
C GLY A 144 -3.46 -12.13 -9.04
N VAL A 145 -4.28 -12.65 -9.95
CA VAL A 145 -5.17 -13.78 -9.72
C VAL A 145 -4.84 -14.82 -10.78
N ASP A 146 -4.69 -16.08 -10.38
CA ASP A 146 -4.44 -17.16 -11.34
C ASP A 146 -5.72 -17.57 -12.09
N GLU A 147 -5.58 -18.50 -13.05
CA GLU A 147 -6.68 -19.05 -13.84
C GLU A 147 -7.79 -19.71 -12.98
N HIS A 148 -7.50 -20.02 -11.72
CA HIS A 148 -8.41 -20.65 -10.77
C HIS A 148 -8.99 -19.65 -9.76
N GLY A 149 -8.80 -18.34 -9.96
CA GLY A 149 -9.31 -17.32 -9.06
C GLY A 149 -8.50 -17.15 -7.77
N ARG A 150 -7.32 -17.78 -7.64
CA ARG A 150 -6.51 -17.70 -6.42
C ARG A 150 -5.56 -16.51 -6.49
N PHE A 151 -5.46 -15.78 -5.38
CA PHE A 151 -4.52 -14.68 -5.23
C PHE A 151 -3.07 -15.17 -5.37
N GLN A 152 -2.32 -14.54 -6.27
CA GLN A 152 -0.89 -14.78 -6.42
C GLN A 152 -0.10 -13.50 -6.23
N ARG A 153 1.04 -13.64 -5.55
CA ARG A 153 2.01 -12.56 -5.38
C ARG A 153 3.33 -13.00 -6.00
N THR A 154 3.73 -12.35 -7.08
CA THR A 154 4.95 -12.66 -7.82
C THR A 154 5.93 -11.50 -7.74
N GLN A 155 7.22 -11.79 -7.81
CA GLN A 155 8.24 -10.75 -7.86
C GLN A 155 8.29 -10.17 -9.27
N ARG A 156 8.37 -8.84 -9.36
CA ARG A 156 8.57 -8.14 -10.63
C ARG A 156 10.04 -8.15 -11.02
N LEU A 157 10.31 -8.17 -12.31
CA LEU A 157 11.60 -7.72 -12.83
C LEU A 157 11.72 -6.21 -12.58
N VAL A 158 12.67 -5.80 -11.74
CA VAL A 158 12.93 -4.39 -11.43
C VAL A 158 14.00 -3.87 -12.37
N ILE A 159 13.63 -2.91 -13.21
CA ILE A 159 14.51 -2.24 -14.16
C ILE A 159 14.72 -0.83 -13.63
N VAL A 160 15.97 -0.49 -13.35
CA VAL A 160 16.36 0.84 -12.90
C VAL A 160 16.91 1.59 -14.10
N ASP A 161 16.22 2.65 -14.49
CA ASP A 161 16.66 3.55 -15.54
C ASP A 161 17.38 4.76 -14.92
N GLU A 162 18.57 5.02 -15.46
CA GLU A 162 19.61 5.91 -14.93
C GLU A 162 20.15 5.52 -13.54
N ALA A 163 21.35 6.03 -13.23
CA ALA A 163 21.91 5.88 -11.89
C ALA A 163 21.02 6.64 -10.91
N ILE A 164 20.19 5.91 -10.16
CA ILE A 164 19.48 6.48 -9.01
C ILE A 164 20.55 6.92 -8.03
N SER A 165 20.74 8.24 -7.88
CA SER A 165 21.53 8.76 -6.78
C SER A 165 20.92 8.21 -5.50
N PRO A 166 21.62 7.35 -4.73
CA PRO A 166 21.06 6.83 -3.48
C PRO A 166 20.65 8.04 -2.66
N GLY A 167 19.34 8.12 -2.40
CA GLY A 167 18.68 9.36 -2.00
C GLY A 167 19.29 10.02 -0.78
N LYS A 168 19.02 11.33 -0.66
CA LYS A 168 19.29 12.23 0.46
C LYS A 168 19.45 11.49 1.79
N LEU A 169 20.61 11.67 2.45
CA LEU A 169 20.92 11.08 3.74
C LEU A 169 19.82 11.40 4.75
N VAL A 170 19.01 10.40 5.08
CA VAL A 170 17.89 10.58 5.99
C VAL A 170 18.42 10.46 7.42
N ARG A 171 18.44 11.58 8.14
CA ARG A 171 18.87 11.62 9.54
C ARG A 171 17.77 11.06 10.42
N ALA A 172 17.92 9.81 10.87
CA ALA A 172 17.09 9.27 11.94
C ALA A 172 17.45 9.96 13.27
N GLY A 173 16.48 10.61 13.91
CA GLY A 173 16.61 11.11 15.27
C GLY A 173 16.38 10.02 16.32
N LEU A 174 16.81 10.24 17.56
CA LEU A 174 16.66 9.29 18.67
C LEU A 174 15.22 8.81 18.88
N GLY A 175 14.22 9.69 18.74
CA GLY A 175 12.80 9.32 18.86
C GLY A 175 12.33 8.30 17.80
N ASN A 176 12.94 8.31 16.61
CA ASN A 176 12.65 7.32 15.56
C ASN A 176 13.24 5.94 15.90
N VAL A 177 14.40 5.94 16.59
CA VAL A 177 15.04 4.72 17.07
C VAL A 177 14.25 4.12 18.23
N GLU A 178 13.76 4.93 19.17
CA GLU A 178 12.91 4.46 20.27
C GLU A 178 11.58 3.88 19.77
N ALA A 179 10.93 4.55 18.80
CA ALA A 179 9.73 4.01 18.17
C ALA A 179 10.01 2.68 17.47
N TRP A 180 11.17 2.55 16.81
CA TRP A 180 11.60 1.30 16.17
C TRP A 180 11.89 0.19 17.18
N LEU A 181 12.62 0.48 18.26
CA LEU A 181 12.90 -0.46 19.36
C LEU A 181 11.62 -0.95 20.03
N THR A 182 10.68 -0.03 20.29
CA THR A 182 9.36 -0.37 20.85
C THR A 182 8.60 -1.32 19.91
N ARG A 183 8.67 -1.06 18.60
CA ARG A 183 8.03 -1.91 17.59
C ARG A 183 8.67 -3.29 17.49
N LEU A 184 10.00 -3.37 17.61
CA LEU A 184 10.74 -4.63 17.67
C LEU A 184 10.35 -5.46 18.89
N ALA A 185 10.29 -4.85 20.08
CA ALA A 185 9.84 -5.52 21.30
C ALA A 185 8.40 -6.06 21.14
N ALA A 186 7.50 -5.29 20.54
CA ALA A 186 6.13 -5.75 20.27
C ALA A 186 6.05 -6.87 19.22
N ILE A 187 6.97 -6.92 18.25
CA ILE A 187 7.09 -8.03 17.29
C ILE A 187 7.63 -9.28 18.00
N GLN A 188 8.69 -9.15 18.79
CA GLN A 188 9.25 -10.25 19.57
C GLN A 188 8.22 -10.85 20.54
N LYS A 189 7.45 -10.01 21.23
CA LYS A 189 6.37 -10.48 22.11
C LYS A 189 5.33 -11.30 21.34
N ARG A 190 4.83 -10.79 20.21
CA ARG A 190 3.87 -11.52 19.37
C ARG A 190 4.44 -12.83 18.84
N ALA A 191 5.70 -12.83 18.40
CA ALA A 191 6.36 -14.05 17.93
C ALA A 191 6.45 -15.10 19.06
N HIS A 192 6.77 -14.71 20.30
CA HIS A 192 6.77 -15.63 21.44
C HIS A 192 5.38 -16.16 21.76
N GLU A 193 4.36 -15.30 21.76
CA GLU A 193 2.96 -15.71 22.00
C GLU A 193 2.48 -16.69 20.92
N GLU A 194 2.88 -16.47 19.67
CA GLU A 194 2.53 -17.31 18.54
C GLU A 194 3.27 -18.65 18.64
N ILE A 195 4.58 -18.66 18.87
CA ILE A 195 5.37 -19.87 19.13
C ILE A 195 4.77 -20.68 20.29
N ALA A 196 4.44 -20.04 21.41
CA ALA A 196 3.81 -20.71 22.56
C ALA A 196 2.45 -21.34 22.20
N ARG A 197 1.65 -20.65 21.37
CA ARG A 197 0.40 -21.19 20.85
C ARG A 197 0.63 -22.43 19.97
N TRP A 198 1.64 -22.41 19.11
CA TRP A 198 1.99 -23.57 18.27
C TRP A 198 2.52 -24.76 19.09
N HIS A 199 3.27 -24.51 20.18
CA HIS A 199 3.69 -25.56 21.11
C HIS A 199 2.54 -26.17 21.92
N GLY A 200 1.45 -25.43 22.14
CA GLY A 200 0.26 -25.91 22.84
C GLY A 200 -0.73 -26.68 21.96
N LEU A 201 -0.49 -26.77 20.65
CA LEU A 201 -1.31 -27.59 19.75
C LEU A 201 -0.72 -29.01 19.67
N PRO A 202 -1.52 -30.06 19.89
CA PRO A 202 -1.04 -31.42 19.70
C PRO A 202 -0.58 -31.59 18.24
N SER A 203 0.62 -32.10 18.04
CA SER A 203 1.07 -32.47 16.71
C SER A 203 0.30 -33.71 16.27
N ALA A 204 -0.17 -33.75 15.02
CA ALA A 204 -0.81 -34.93 14.44
C ALA A 204 0.12 -36.17 14.39
N ALA A 205 1.39 -36.03 14.82
CA ALA A 205 2.34 -37.12 14.98
C ALA A 205 2.21 -37.85 16.33
N GLY A 206 1.46 -37.29 17.30
CA GLY A 206 1.24 -37.91 18.62
C GLY A 206 -0.02 -38.79 18.74
N GLU A 207 -0.87 -38.83 17.71
CA GLU A 207 -2.10 -39.66 17.70
C GLU A 207 -1.94 -41.00 16.95
N ILE A 208 -0.72 -41.35 16.54
CA ILE A 208 -0.39 -42.62 15.86
C ILE A 208 0.66 -43.43 16.63
N ALA A 209 0.56 -43.46 17.97
CA ALA A 209 1.35 -44.36 18.82
C ALA A 209 0.42 -45.22 19.69
#